data_AF-A0A923T575-F1
#
_entry.id   AF-A0A923T575-F1
#
_cell.length_a   1.000
_cell.length_b   1.000
_cell.length_c   1.000
_cell.angle_alpha   90.00
_cell.angle_beta   90.00
_cell.angle_gamma   90.00
#
_symmetry.space_group_name_H-M   'P 1'
#
loop_
_entity.id
_entity.type
_entity.pdbx_description
1 polymer ?
#
loop_
_entity_poly.entity_id
_entity_poly.type
_entity_poly.pdbx_seq_one_letter_code
_entity_poly.pdbx_strand_id
1 'polypeptide(L)'
;MSLRRSVKGKRPVFVTGDVDANLNRLLAMISALGAEVAVLRDRQRTLEQLLARQGGPGPEAIEQFDPDPADRAERLRWQAEFLRRIYAILEREADEAGESAAKPR
;
A
#
# COMPACT_ATOMS: atom_id res chain seq x y z
N MET A 1 4.27 25.94 6.14
CA MET A 1 3.13 26.40 5.32
C MET A 1 2.67 25.22 4.46
N SER A 2 1.60 24.52 4.86
CA SER A 2 1.15 23.30 4.16
C SER A 2 0.34 23.68 2.93
N LEU A 3 0.86 23.39 1.74
CA LEU A 3 0.13 23.55 0.48
C LEU A 3 -0.87 22.39 0.34
N ARG A 4 -2.13 22.61 0.75
CA ARG A 4 -3.25 21.78 0.30
C ARG A 4 -3.44 22.03 -1.20
N ARG A 5 -2.79 21.24 -2.04
CA ARG A 5 -3.08 21.21 -3.48
C ARG A 5 -4.40 20.48 -3.67
N SER A 6 -5.51 21.21 -3.73
CA SER A 6 -6.78 20.65 -4.20
C SER A 6 -6.67 20.46 -5.70
N VAL A 7 -6.59 19.21 -6.16
CA VAL A 7 -6.62 18.87 -7.59
C VAL A 7 -7.99 19.28 -8.15
N LYS A 8 -8.02 20.33 -8.98
CA LYS A 8 -9.21 20.74 -9.74
C LYS A 8 -9.35 19.85 -10.97
N GLY A 9 -9.91 18.65 -10.79
CA GLY A 9 -10.28 17.74 -11.88
C GLY A 9 -11.56 16.99 -11.51
N LYS A 10 -12.47 16.80 -12.47
CA LYS A 10 -13.61 15.89 -12.25
C LYS A 10 -13.02 14.50 -11.94
N ARG A 11 -13.51 13.87 -10.87
CA ARG A 11 -13.05 12.52 -10.47
C ARG A 11 -13.30 11.56 -11.64
N PRO A 12 -12.34 10.70 -12.00
CA PRO A 12 -12.56 9.73 -13.07
C PRO A 12 -13.70 8.79 -12.69
N VAL A 13 -14.60 8.56 -13.64
CA VAL A 13 -15.72 7.61 -13.55
C VAL A 13 -15.33 6.43 -14.44
N PHE A 14 -15.31 5.22 -13.87
CA PHE A 14 -14.77 4.04 -14.53
C PHE A 14 -15.88 3.12 -15.07
N VAL A 15 -17.07 3.15 -14.47
CA VAL A 15 -18.23 2.35 -14.89
C VAL A 15 -19.46 3.24 -15.00
N THR A 16 -20.21 3.09 -16.10
CA THR A 16 -21.45 3.83 -16.41
C THR A 16 -22.68 2.90 -16.31
N GLY A 17 -23.87 3.43 -16.00
CA GLY A 17 -25.12 2.66 -15.81
C GLY A 17 -25.60 2.59 -14.35
N ASP A 18 -26.43 1.60 -14.00
CA ASP A 18 -27.00 1.37 -12.64
C ASP A 18 -25.98 0.80 -11.63
N VAL A 19 -24.73 1.25 -11.70
CA VAL A 19 -23.63 0.75 -10.88
C VAL A 19 -23.39 1.67 -9.70
N ASP A 20 -23.28 1.08 -8.50
CA ASP A 20 -23.14 1.79 -7.24
C ASP A 20 -21.99 2.83 -7.29
N ALA A 21 -22.28 4.07 -6.90
CA ALA A 21 -21.30 5.14 -6.75
C ALA A 21 -20.12 4.74 -5.83
N ASN A 22 -20.34 3.80 -4.90
CA ASN A 22 -19.28 3.23 -4.06
C ASN A 22 -18.27 2.42 -4.87
N LEU A 23 -18.70 1.66 -5.89
CA LEU A 23 -17.78 0.90 -6.75
C LEU A 23 -16.89 1.84 -7.59
N ASN A 24 -17.48 2.90 -8.16
CA ASN A 24 -16.73 3.92 -8.88
C ASN A 24 -15.69 4.62 -7.99
N ARG A 25 -16.03 4.90 -6.72
CA ARG A 25 -15.09 5.46 -5.73
C ARG A 25 -13.97 4.47 -5.40
N LEU A 26 -14.27 3.19 -5.23
CA LEU A 26 -13.28 2.15 -4.98
C LEU A 26 -12.29 2.03 -6.15
N LEU A 27 -12.79 2.00 -7.38
CA LEU A 27 -11.95 1.97 -8.58
C LEU A 27 -11.04 3.21 -8.66
N ALA A 28 -11.56 4.40 -8.36
CA ALA A 28 -10.75 5.62 -8.31
C ALA A 28 -9.63 5.55 -7.25
N MET A 29 -9.92 4.99 -6.07
CA MET A 29 -8.92 4.78 -5.02
C MET A 29 -7.85 3.77 -5.45
N ILE A 30 -8.24 2.65 -6.06
CA ILE A 30 -7.31 1.63 -6.56
C ILE A 30 -6.44 2.19 -7.69
N SER A 31 -7.01 2.95 -8.62
CA SER A 31 -6.23 3.59 -9.69
C SER A 31 -5.21 4.58 -9.15
N ALA A 32 -5.59 5.40 -8.16
CA ALA A 32 -4.67 6.32 -7.50
C ALA A 32 -3.55 5.55 -6.77
N LEU A 33 -3.89 4.49 -6.04
CA LEU A 33 -2.89 3.63 -5.39
C LEU A 33 -1.95 2.96 -6.40
N GLY A 34 -2.48 2.48 -7.53
CA GLY A 34 -1.70 1.90 -8.61
C GLY A 34 -0.70 2.89 -9.22
N ALA A 35 -1.08 4.15 -9.36
CA ALA A 35 -0.17 5.21 -9.81
C ALA A 35 0.98 5.43 -8.81
N GLU A 36 0.69 5.47 -7.50
CA GLU A 36 1.73 5.58 -6.47
C GLU A 36 2.65 4.35 -6.46
N VAL A 37 2.11 3.14 -6.62
CA VAL A 37 2.92 1.90 -6.73
C VAL A 37 3.84 1.95 -7.96
N ALA A 38 3.37 2.48 -9.09
CA ALA A 38 4.20 2.64 -10.28
C ALA A 38 5.38 3.60 -10.02
N VAL A 39 5.14 4.73 -9.35
CA VAL A 39 6.19 5.68 -8.96
C VAL A 39 7.20 5.03 -8.00
N LEU A 40 6.72 4.26 -7.02
CA LEU A 40 7.61 3.54 -6.09
C LEU A 40 8.48 2.51 -6.81
N ARG A 41 7.92 1.75 -7.75
CA ARG A 41 8.67 0.79 -8.58
C ARG A 41 9.73 1.46 -9.44
N ASP A 42 9.40 2.58 -10.08
CA ASP A 42 10.36 3.35 -10.89
C ASP A 42 11.49 3.92 -10.04
N ARG A 43 11.16 4.43 -8.86
CA ARG A 43 12.17 4.89 -7.89
C ARG A 43 13.06 3.75 -7.41
N GLN A 44 12.51 2.57 -7.12
CA GLN A 44 13.29 1.40 -6.73
C GLN A 44 14.24 0.97 -7.85
N ARG A 45 13.76 0.85 -9.09
CA ARG A 45 14.56 0.58 -10.29
C ARG A 45 15.72 1.58 -10.43
N THR A 46 15.44 2.85 -10.19
CA THR A 46 16.46 3.91 -10.24
C THR A 46 17.52 3.72 -9.17
N LEU A 47 17.13 3.36 -7.94
CA LEU A 47 18.08 3.08 -6.85
C LEU A 47 19.01 1.91 -7.21
N GLU A 48 18.46 0.82 -7.74
CA GLU A 48 19.23 -0.36 -8.18
C GLU A 48 20.25 0.00 -9.25
N GLN A 49 19.85 0.79 -10.26
CA GLN A 49 20.75 1.25 -11.32
C GLN A 49 21.84 2.20 -10.79
N LEU A 50 21.49 3.13 -9.89
CA LEU A 50 22.46 4.04 -9.29
C LEU A 50 23.46 3.32 -8.41
N LEU A 51 23.04 2.27 -7.69
CA LEU A 51 23.93 1.43 -6.89
C LEU A 51 24.92 0.67 -7.77
N ALA A 52 24.42 0.05 -8.86
CA ALA A 52 25.27 -0.63 -9.84
C ALA A 52 26.32 0.30 -10.45
N ARG A 53 25.94 1.52 -10.83
CA ARG A 53 26.86 2.53 -11.40
C ARG A 53 27.95 2.98 -10.43
N GLN A 54 27.73 2.81 -9.13
CA GLN A 54 28.72 3.09 -8.08
C GLN A 54 29.58 1.87 -7.73
N GLY A 55 29.49 0.79 -8.50
CA GLY A 55 30.22 -0.46 -8.25
C GLY A 55 29.56 -1.39 -7.23
N GLY A 56 28.35 -1.06 -6.78
CA GLY A 56 27.53 -1.93 -5.93
C GLY A 56 26.76 -3.00 -6.71
N PRO A 57 25.95 -3.81 -6.02
CA PRO A 57 25.11 -4.84 -6.65
C PRO A 57 24.06 -4.21 -7.58
N GLY A 58 23.89 -4.81 -8.75
CA GLY A 58 22.88 -4.42 -9.73
C GLY A 58 21.55 -5.18 -9.59
N PRO A 59 20.59 -4.91 -10.48
CA PRO A 59 19.26 -5.55 -10.46
C PRO A 59 19.33 -7.08 -10.40
N GLU A 60 20.28 -7.70 -11.10
CA GLU A 60 20.46 -9.16 -11.16
C GLU A 60 20.80 -9.75 -9.79
N ALA A 61 21.49 -8.99 -8.94
CA ALA A 61 21.84 -9.43 -7.59
C ALA A 61 20.60 -9.51 -6.68
N ILE A 62 19.57 -8.68 -6.92
CA ILE A 62 18.31 -8.76 -6.19
C ILE A 62 17.55 -10.03 -6.58
N GLU A 63 17.50 -10.35 -7.87
CA GLU A 63 16.80 -11.55 -8.37
C GLU A 63 17.48 -12.86 -7.92
N GLN A 64 18.79 -12.82 -7.69
CA GLN A 64 19.58 -13.96 -7.20
C GLN A 64 19.75 -13.98 -5.68
N PHE A 65 19.23 -12.96 -4.97
CA PHE A 65 19.40 -12.87 -3.53
C PHE A 65 18.62 -13.98 -2.82
N ASP A 66 19.35 -14.92 -2.22
CA ASP A 66 18.79 -15.92 -1.32
C ASP A 66 18.90 -15.42 0.13
N PRO A 67 17.80 -14.99 0.76
CA PRO A 67 17.83 -14.48 2.12
C PRO A 67 18.23 -15.58 3.10
N ASP A 68 19.05 -15.26 4.09
CA ASP A 68 19.36 -16.20 5.16
C ASP A 68 18.18 -16.34 6.15
N PRO A 69 18.25 -17.24 7.15
CA PRO A 69 17.20 -17.35 8.16
C PRO A 69 16.90 -16.06 8.94
N ALA A 70 17.90 -15.21 9.19
CA ALA A 70 17.75 -13.95 9.90
C ALA A 70 17.04 -12.90 9.02
N ASP A 71 17.43 -12.77 7.75
CA ASP A 71 16.77 -11.92 6.75
C ASP A 71 15.29 -12.27 6.62
N ARG A 72 14.97 -13.57 6.53
CA ARG A 72 13.58 -14.04 6.46
C ARG A 72 12.79 -13.67 7.71
N ALA A 73 13.37 -13.85 8.89
CA ALA A 73 12.72 -13.48 10.15
C ALA A 73 12.45 -11.98 10.22
N GLU A 74 13.39 -11.15 9.77
CA GLU A 74 13.19 -9.69 9.70
C GLU A 74 12.08 -9.29 8.74
N ARG A 75 12.05 -9.88 7.54
CA ARG A 75 10.98 -9.64 6.56
C ARG A 75 9.61 -10.01 7.11
N LEU A 76 9.51 -11.15 7.81
CA LEU A 76 8.26 -11.58 8.46
C LEU A 76 7.81 -10.59 9.53
N ARG A 77 8.72 -10.11 10.39
CA ARG A 77 8.40 -9.08 11.39
C ARG A 77 7.89 -7.81 10.73
N TRP A 78 8.60 -7.31 9.73
CA TRP A 78 8.21 -6.11 8.99
C TRP A 78 6.85 -6.26 8.30
N GLN A 79 6.61 -7.41 7.67
CA GLN A 79 5.33 -7.71 7.02
C GLN A 79 4.19 -7.76 8.04
N ALA A 80 4.38 -8.42 9.19
CA ALA A 80 3.38 -8.50 10.25
C ALA A 80 3.04 -7.10 10.80
N GLU A 81 4.04 -6.25 11.05
CA GLU A 81 3.82 -4.88 11.51
C GLU A 81 3.11 -4.02 10.45
N PHE A 82 3.43 -4.23 9.18
CA PHE A 82 2.78 -3.53 8.07
C PHE A 82 1.31 -3.92 7.96
N LEU A 83 1.00 -5.22 7.99
CA LEU A 83 -0.38 -5.72 7.95
C LEU A 83 -1.18 -5.26 9.17
N ARG A 84 -0.59 -5.28 10.37
CA ARG A 84 -1.24 -4.75 11.58
C ARG A 84 -1.62 -3.28 11.42
N ARG A 85 -0.77 -2.46 10.80
CA ARG A 85 -1.08 -1.04 10.53
C ARG A 85 -2.22 -0.87 9.53
N ILE A 86 -2.31 -1.72 8.52
CA ILE A 86 -3.41 -1.72 7.54
C ILE A 86 -4.72 -2.14 8.21
N TYR A 87 -4.70 -3.21 9.02
CA TYR A 87 -5.89 -3.81 9.59
C TYR A 87 -6.35 -3.22 10.93
N ALA A 88 -5.59 -2.31 11.53
CA ALA A 88 -5.93 -1.68 12.80
C ALA A 88 -7.34 -1.04 12.83
N ILE A 89 -7.87 -0.61 11.67
CA ILE A 89 -9.24 -0.07 11.58
C ILE A 89 -10.27 -1.20 11.74
N LEU A 90 -10.06 -2.33 11.08
CA LEU A 90 -10.96 -3.49 11.17
C LEU A 90 -10.95 -4.12 12.57
N GLU A 91 -9.77 -4.17 13.21
CA GLU A 91 -9.63 -4.65 14.59
C GLU A 91 -10.46 -3.79 15.55
N ARG A 92 -10.40 -2.45 15.41
CA ARG A 92 -11.22 -1.54 16.22
C ARG A 92 -12.71 -1.69 15.99
N GLU A 93 -13.13 -1.80 14.72
CA GLU A 93 -14.54 -2.01 14.39
C GLU A 93 -15.08 -3.33 14.97
N ALA A 94 -14.26 -4.38 14.99
CA ALA A 94 -14.61 -5.67 15.59
C ALA A 94 -14.72 -5.59 17.12
N ASP A 95 -13.79 -4.91 17.78
CA ASP A 95 -13.81 -4.70 19.24
C ASP A 95 -15.03 -3.89 19.67
N GLU A 96 -15.34 -2.79 18.97
CA GLU A 96 -16.52 -1.95 19.23
C GLU A 96 -17.84 -2.72 19.01
N ALA A 97 -17.91 -3.56 17.98
CA ALA A 97 -19.07 -4.42 17.72
C ALA A 97 -19.24 -5.50 18.82
N GLY A 98 -18.13 -6.07 19.30
CA GLY A 98 -18.11 -7.03 20.40
C GLY A 98 -18.54 -6.43 21.74
N GLU A 99 -18.05 -5.23 22.07
CA GLU A 99 -18.44 -4.49 23.28
C GLU A 99 -19.91 -4.06 23.27
N SER A 100 -20.42 -3.64 22.10
CA SER A 100 -21.83 -3.29 21.92
C SER A 100 -22.76 -4.50 22.10
N ALA A 101 -22.33 -5.69 21.68
CA ALA A 101 -23.05 -6.94 21.89
C ALA A 101 -23.00 -7.44 23.36
N ALA A 102 -21.97 -7.07 24.12
CA ALA A 102 -21.74 -7.52 25.50
C ALA A 102 -22.50 -6.70 26.56
N LYS A 103 -23.12 -5.57 26.20
CA LYS A 103 -23.86 -4.71 27.15
C LYS A 103 -25.37 -4.94 27.03
N PRO A 104 -26.02 -5.67 27.97
CA PRO A 104 -27.47 -5.81 27.95
C PRO A 104 -28.12 -4.47 28.35
N ARG A 105 -29.21 -4.13 27.65
CA ARG A 105 -30.03 -2.93 27.90
C ARG A 105 -30.63 -2.91 29.30
#